data_AF-A0A8C2LT86-F1
#
_entry.id   AF-A0A8C2LT86-F1
#
_cell.length_a   1.000
_cell.length_b   1.000
_cell.length_c   1.000
_cell.angle_alpha   90.00
_cell.angle_beta   90.00
_cell.angle_gamma   90.00
#
_symmetry.space_group_name_H-M   'P 1'
#
loop_
_entity.id
_entity.type
_entity.pdbx_description
1 polymer ?
#
loop_
_entity_poly.entity_id
_entity_poly.type
_entity_poly.pdbx_seq_one_letter_code
_entity_poly.pdbx_strand_id
1 'polypeptide(L)'
;MSRSRHVGKIQKRLEDVKNQWIRPARADLSDNESARLATDALLDGGPDAYRRALSREGEIDFLSSEETQYIQAHAKEPPSIPDPSGGAEGASRGLDSSSLQSGTYFPMASESIEPALLHNWTWAEKPYLKEKSSATVYFQRDKHNNIRDLVRRCISRASQVLVILMDVFTDVEIFCDILEAANKRGVFICVLLDQGGVKPFQEMCDKAQICDTHLKNISIRSVEGKVYRAKSGRKFVGQIQEKFIISDWRVVLSGSYR
;
A
#
# COMPACT_ATOMS: atom_id res chain seq x y z
N MET A 1 -38.70 7.23 -13.17
CA MET A 1 -38.05 5.89 -13.11
C MET A 1 -36.61 6.11 -12.68
N SER A 2 -36.27 5.76 -11.44
CA SER A 2 -34.92 5.96 -10.89
C SER A 2 -33.98 4.96 -11.59
N ARG A 3 -33.08 5.44 -12.46
CA ARG A 3 -31.98 4.60 -12.97
C ARG A 3 -31.18 4.17 -11.74
N SER A 4 -31.03 2.87 -11.52
CA SER A 4 -30.12 2.35 -10.50
C SER A 4 -28.79 3.07 -10.68
N ARG A 5 -28.35 3.81 -9.67
CA ARG A 5 -27.04 4.47 -9.71
C ARG A 5 -26.00 3.39 -9.97
N HIS A 6 -25.22 3.56 -11.03
CA HIS A 6 -24.07 2.70 -11.27
C HIS A 6 -23.13 2.85 -10.07
N VAL A 7 -22.63 1.74 -9.52
CA VAL A 7 -21.73 1.73 -8.38
C VAL A 7 -20.44 1.08 -8.84
N GLY A 8 -19.35 1.81 -8.67
CA GLY A 8 -18.00 1.37 -9.01
C GLY A 8 -17.59 0.14 -8.21
N LYS A 9 -16.61 -0.58 -8.75
CA LYS A 9 -16.17 -1.85 -8.18
C LYS A 9 -15.62 -1.68 -6.76
N ILE A 10 -14.77 -0.67 -6.54
CA ILE A 10 -14.15 -0.44 -5.22
C ILE A 10 -15.21 0.04 -4.24
N GLN A 11 -16.08 0.96 -4.66
CA GLN A 11 -17.17 1.46 -3.84
C GLN A 11 -18.09 0.32 -3.39
N LYS A 12 -18.47 -0.56 -4.30
CA LYS A 12 -19.29 -1.73 -3.97
C LYS A 12 -18.60 -2.63 -2.94
N ARG A 13 -17.32 -2.95 -3.15
CA ARG A 13 -16.55 -3.76 -2.20
C ARG A 13 -16.45 -3.08 -0.84
N LEU A 14 -16.24 -1.77 -0.80
CA LEU A 14 -16.15 -0.99 0.42
C LEU A 14 -17.47 -1.06 1.22
N GLU A 15 -18.61 -0.89 0.55
CA GLU A 15 -19.92 -1.07 1.18
C GLU A 15 -20.13 -2.50 1.68
N ASP A 16 -19.71 -3.50 0.90
CA ASP A 16 -19.82 -4.90 1.28
C ASP A 16 -18.99 -5.24 2.52
N VAL A 17 -17.80 -4.66 2.70
CA VAL A 17 -16.93 -4.93 3.87
C VAL A 17 -17.37 -4.18 5.13
N LYS A 18 -18.01 -3.02 4.98
CA LYS A 18 -18.64 -2.30 6.09
C LYS A 18 -19.89 -3.01 6.62
N ASN A 19 -20.60 -3.71 5.74
CA ASN A 19 -21.80 -4.46 6.08
C ASN A 19 -21.47 -5.87 6.64
N GLN A 20 -21.58 -6.03 7.96
CA GLN A 20 -21.30 -7.30 8.65
C GLN A 20 -22.19 -8.47 8.20
N TRP A 21 -23.39 -8.18 7.67
CA TRP A 21 -24.37 -9.18 7.24
C TRP A 21 -24.09 -9.76 5.85
N ILE A 22 -23.19 -9.14 5.08
CA ILE A 22 -22.87 -9.58 3.71
C ILE A 22 -21.76 -10.61 3.78
N ARG A 23 -22.01 -11.80 3.22
CA ARG A 23 -20.99 -12.86 3.18
C ARG A 23 -19.78 -12.41 2.36
N PRO A 24 -18.55 -12.72 2.83
CA PRO A 24 -17.35 -12.45 2.06
C PRO A 24 -17.41 -13.20 0.72
N ALA A 25 -17.23 -12.47 -0.38
CA ALA A 25 -17.10 -13.08 -1.70
C ALA A 25 -15.67 -13.60 -1.88
N ARG A 26 -15.42 -14.48 -2.85
CA ARG A 26 -14.04 -14.79 -3.24
C ARG A 26 -13.35 -13.48 -3.66
N ALA A 27 -12.09 -13.31 -3.26
CA ALA A 27 -11.29 -12.15 -3.64
C ALA A 27 -11.32 -11.99 -5.17
N ASP A 28 -11.90 -10.89 -5.63
CA ASP A 28 -11.94 -10.53 -7.04
C ASP A 28 -10.63 -9.83 -7.39
N LEU A 29 -9.84 -10.49 -8.24
CA LEU A 29 -8.53 -10.03 -8.70
C LEU A 29 -8.58 -9.48 -10.14
N SER A 30 -9.78 -9.30 -10.72
CA SER A 30 -9.92 -8.73 -12.06
C SER A 30 -9.63 -7.22 -12.08
N ASP A 31 -9.31 -6.70 -13.25
CA ASP A 31 -9.04 -5.27 -13.44
C ASP A 31 -10.26 -4.39 -13.12
N ASN A 32 -10.01 -3.13 -12.75
CA ASN A 32 -11.06 -2.17 -12.43
C ASN A 32 -11.22 -1.11 -13.55
N GLU A 33 -12.25 -1.30 -14.37
CA GLU A 33 -12.54 -0.41 -15.50
C GLU A 33 -12.91 1.01 -15.06
N SER A 34 -13.68 1.18 -13.98
CA SER A 34 -14.04 2.52 -13.46
C SER A 34 -12.80 3.28 -12.97
N ALA A 35 -11.84 2.57 -12.37
CA ALA A 35 -10.57 3.18 -11.97
C ALA A 35 -9.73 3.60 -13.19
N ARG A 36 -9.70 2.78 -14.26
CA ARG A 36 -9.02 3.14 -15.50
C ARG A 36 -9.62 4.41 -16.13
N LEU A 37 -10.95 4.43 -16.31
CA LEU A 37 -11.65 5.59 -16.88
C LEU A 37 -11.47 6.88 -16.05
N ALA A 38 -11.44 6.77 -14.72
CA ALA A 38 -11.15 7.91 -13.86
C ALA A 38 -9.70 8.40 -14.04
N THR A 39 -8.74 7.47 -14.14
CA THR A 39 -7.32 7.79 -14.36
C THR A 39 -7.10 8.44 -15.72
N ASP A 40 -7.76 7.96 -16.78
CA ASP A 40 -7.72 8.59 -18.10
C ASP A 40 -8.25 10.03 -18.03
N ALA A 41 -9.37 10.24 -17.34
CA ALA A 41 -9.91 11.59 -17.14
C ALA A 41 -8.97 12.51 -16.34
N LEU A 42 -8.20 11.97 -15.38
CA LEU A 42 -7.18 12.73 -14.66
C LEU A 42 -6.06 13.21 -15.59
N LEU A 43 -5.63 12.34 -16.51
CA LEU A 43 -4.59 12.65 -17.49
C LEU A 43 -5.07 13.70 -18.50
N ASP A 44 -6.29 13.55 -19.01
CA ASP A 44 -6.83 14.43 -20.07
C ASP A 44 -7.27 15.80 -19.55
N GLY A 45 -7.85 15.86 -18.35
CA GLY A 45 -8.57 17.03 -17.85
C GLY A 45 -8.29 17.41 -16.40
N GLY A 46 -7.29 16.79 -15.77
CA GLY A 46 -6.86 17.12 -14.42
C GLY A 46 -7.85 16.69 -13.30
N PRO A 47 -7.70 17.23 -12.08
CA PRO A 47 -8.36 16.70 -10.90
C PRO A 47 -9.88 16.94 -10.91
N ASP A 48 -10.34 17.97 -11.61
CA ASP A 48 -11.77 18.24 -11.80
C ASP A 48 -12.42 17.22 -12.74
N ALA A 49 -11.72 16.81 -13.80
CA ALA A 49 -12.19 15.75 -14.69
C ALA A 49 -12.19 14.39 -13.99
N TYR A 50 -11.16 14.09 -13.20
CA TYR A 50 -11.10 12.92 -12.32
C TYR A 50 -12.32 12.83 -11.40
N ARG A 51 -12.63 13.88 -10.63
CA ARG A 51 -13.79 13.91 -9.71
C ARG A 51 -15.14 13.73 -10.42
N ARG A 52 -15.28 14.28 -11.63
CA ARG A 52 -16.48 14.08 -12.45
C ARG A 52 -16.61 12.64 -12.95
N ALA A 53 -15.50 12.02 -13.37
CA ALA A 53 -15.49 10.63 -13.79
C ALA A 53 -15.86 9.69 -12.62
N LEU A 54 -15.28 9.88 -11.43
CA LEU A 54 -15.66 9.13 -10.23
C LEU A 54 -17.16 9.23 -9.93
N SER A 55 -17.71 10.44 -9.98
CA SER A 55 -19.15 10.67 -9.74
C SER A 55 -20.04 9.98 -10.78
N ARG A 56 -19.59 9.91 -12.04
CA ARG A 56 -20.30 9.26 -13.14
C ARG A 56 -20.25 7.73 -13.03
N GLU A 57 -19.08 7.19 -12.71
CA GLU A 57 -18.87 5.74 -12.55
C GLU A 57 -19.33 5.23 -11.16
N GLY A 58 -19.69 6.14 -10.24
CA GLY A 58 -20.09 5.80 -8.88
C GLY A 58 -18.96 5.19 -8.06
N GLU A 59 -17.72 5.63 -8.31
CA GLU A 59 -16.51 5.11 -7.69
C GLU A 59 -16.01 6.05 -6.57
N ILE A 60 -15.33 5.47 -5.59
CA ILE A 60 -14.64 6.21 -4.52
C ILE A 60 -13.40 6.90 -5.08
N ASP A 61 -13.05 8.05 -4.49
CA ASP A 61 -11.73 8.66 -4.67
C ASP A 61 -10.64 7.75 -4.09
N PHE A 62 -10.00 6.99 -4.98
CA PHE A 62 -9.03 5.95 -4.64
C PHE A 62 -7.57 6.40 -4.78
N LEU A 63 -7.31 7.63 -5.25
CA LEU A 63 -5.97 8.18 -5.36
C LEU A 63 -5.71 9.15 -4.21
N SER A 64 -4.56 9.06 -3.56
CA SER A 64 -4.07 10.08 -2.62
C SER A 64 -3.77 11.39 -3.34
N SER A 65 -3.66 12.47 -2.56
CA SER A 65 -3.28 13.78 -3.06
C SER A 65 -1.89 13.73 -3.73
N GLU A 66 -0.96 12.98 -3.13
CA GLU A 66 0.39 12.77 -3.63
C GLU A 66 0.42 11.95 -4.93
N GLU A 67 -0.37 10.88 -5.02
CA GLU A 67 -0.49 10.08 -6.25
C GLU A 67 -1.10 10.89 -7.39
N THR A 68 -2.12 11.68 -7.11
CA THR A 68 -2.75 12.57 -8.09
C THR A 68 -1.72 13.55 -8.66
N GLN A 69 -0.95 14.22 -7.80
CA GLN A 69 0.12 15.13 -8.22
C GLN A 69 1.21 14.41 -9.00
N TYR A 70 1.62 13.22 -8.54
CA TYR A 70 2.64 12.42 -9.20
C TYR A 70 2.23 12.03 -10.62
N ILE A 71 1.01 11.51 -10.79
CA ILE A 71 0.47 11.09 -12.09
C ILE A 71 0.42 12.29 -13.04
N GLN A 72 -0.05 13.45 -12.58
CA GLN A 72 -0.10 14.65 -13.42
C GLN A 72 1.30 15.15 -13.81
N ALA A 73 2.26 15.16 -12.88
CA ALA A 73 3.61 15.61 -13.14
C ALA A 73 4.39 14.68 -14.09
N HIS A 74 4.01 13.40 -14.17
CA HIS A 74 4.67 12.38 -14.98
C HIS A 74 3.82 11.88 -16.15
N ALA A 75 2.69 12.54 -16.42
CA ALA A 75 1.87 12.32 -17.61
C ALA A 75 2.71 12.71 -18.83
N LYS A 76 3.38 11.73 -19.44
CA LYS A 76 4.00 11.90 -20.74
C LYS A 76 2.91 11.76 -21.79
N GLU A 77 2.80 12.71 -22.71
CA GLU A 77 2.09 12.45 -23.96
C GLU A 77 2.69 11.19 -24.60
N PRO A 78 1.86 10.33 -25.23
CA PRO A 78 2.37 9.23 -26.01
C PRO A 78 3.44 9.76 -26.95
N PRO A 79 4.61 9.10 -27.10
CA PRO A 79 5.57 9.53 -28.09
C PRO A 79 4.85 9.56 -29.43
N SER A 80 4.64 10.77 -29.96
CA SER A 80 4.21 10.98 -31.33
C SER A 80 5.17 10.20 -32.20
N ILE A 81 4.65 9.22 -32.95
CA ILE A 81 5.43 8.39 -33.87
C ILE A 81 6.29 9.35 -34.70
N PRO A 82 7.64 9.33 -34.57
CA PRO A 82 8.46 10.16 -35.40
C PRO A 82 8.33 9.67 -36.84
N ASP A 83 7.96 10.57 -37.76
CA ASP A 83 8.08 10.32 -39.19
C ASP A 83 9.51 9.85 -39.52
N PRO A 84 9.69 8.81 -40.35
CA PRO A 84 11.01 8.27 -40.61
C PRO A 84 11.74 9.15 -41.62
N SER A 85 12.48 10.17 -41.15
CA SER A 85 13.52 10.79 -41.97
C SER A 85 14.64 11.42 -41.12
N GLY A 86 15.86 10.93 -41.36
CA GLY A 86 17.08 11.75 -41.26
C GLY A 86 18.08 11.44 -40.13
N GLY A 87 18.99 10.49 -40.39
CA GLY A 87 20.44 10.77 -40.41
C GLY A 87 21.24 10.91 -39.10
N ALA A 88 21.90 9.80 -38.73
CA ALA A 88 23.34 9.61 -38.45
C ALA A 88 24.11 10.42 -37.36
N GLU A 89 24.67 9.60 -36.46
CA GLU A 89 26.03 9.57 -35.88
C GLU A 89 26.51 10.55 -34.77
N GLY A 90 27.19 9.95 -33.79
CA GLY A 90 28.07 10.63 -32.85
C GLY A 90 28.38 9.79 -31.59
N ALA A 91 29.42 8.95 -31.65
CA ALA A 91 29.90 8.18 -30.51
C ALA A 91 30.87 8.98 -29.60
N SER A 92 30.88 8.63 -28.30
CA SER A 92 32.07 8.26 -27.50
C SER A 92 32.29 9.00 -26.14
N ARG A 93 32.61 8.15 -25.13
CA ARG A 93 33.49 8.31 -23.93
C ARG A 93 33.07 9.40 -22.90
N GLY A 94 32.86 9.15 -21.61
CA GLY A 94 33.60 8.32 -20.65
C GLY A 94 34.41 9.23 -19.73
N LEU A 95 34.15 9.25 -18.41
CA LEU A 95 35.18 9.33 -17.37
C LEU A 95 34.58 9.18 -15.96
N ASP A 96 35.22 8.30 -15.20
CA ASP A 96 35.05 8.06 -13.78
C ASP A 96 35.63 9.21 -12.95
N SER A 97 35.04 9.51 -11.79
CA SER A 97 35.74 10.21 -10.73
C SER A 97 35.33 9.72 -9.35
N SER A 98 36.35 9.66 -8.51
CA SER A 98 36.57 8.78 -7.38
C SER A 98 35.97 9.27 -6.05
N SER A 99 35.56 8.26 -5.27
CA SER A 99 35.53 8.14 -3.80
C SER A 99 36.13 9.26 -2.93
N LEU A 100 35.33 9.74 -1.97
CA LEU A 100 35.81 10.22 -0.68
C LEU A 100 35.02 9.59 0.48
N GLN A 101 35.79 9.32 1.53
CA GLN A 101 35.62 8.44 2.67
C GLN A 101 34.55 8.94 3.67
N SER A 102 33.61 8.08 4.09
CA SER A 102 32.59 8.38 5.08
C SER A 102 32.86 7.61 6.38
N GLY A 103 33.02 8.34 7.49
CA GLY A 103 33.22 7.78 8.83
C GLY A 103 31.95 7.16 9.39
N THR A 104 32.09 5.98 9.99
CA THR A 104 30.99 5.20 10.57
C THR A 104 30.67 5.71 11.98
N TYR A 105 29.48 6.28 12.18
CA TYR A 105 28.93 6.59 13.51
C TYR A 105 27.90 5.53 13.88
N PHE A 106 28.16 4.79 14.96
CA PHE A 106 27.24 3.79 15.52
C PHE A 106 26.33 4.45 16.55
N PRO A 107 25.01 4.46 16.35
CA PRO A 107 24.13 5.10 17.31
C PRO A 107 23.67 4.09 18.37
N MET A 108 23.89 4.39 19.66
CA MET A 108 23.49 3.56 20.81
C MET A 108 22.00 3.18 20.78
N ALA A 109 21.71 2.03 21.39
CA ALA A 109 20.38 1.43 21.49
C ALA A 109 19.39 2.42 22.11
N SER A 110 18.26 2.62 21.44
CA SER A 110 17.10 3.25 22.07
C SER A 110 16.33 2.14 22.77
N GLU A 111 16.24 2.22 24.09
CA GLU A 111 15.25 1.46 24.85
C GLU A 111 13.87 1.95 24.43
N SER A 112 12.99 1.02 24.04
CA SER A 112 11.59 1.33 23.76
C SER A 112 10.74 0.73 24.87
N ILE A 113 9.92 1.58 25.49
CA ILE A 113 8.94 1.21 26.52
C ILE A 113 7.81 0.47 25.81
N GLU A 114 7.58 -0.79 26.20
CA GLU A 114 6.58 -1.66 25.60
C GLU A 114 5.15 -1.26 26.07
N PRO A 115 4.23 -0.81 25.19
CA PRO A 115 2.90 -0.39 25.63
C PRO A 115 1.93 -1.57 25.73
N ALA A 116 1.19 -1.58 26.83
CA ALA A 116 0.40 -2.64 27.46
C ALA A 116 -0.80 -3.26 26.67
N LEU A 117 -0.83 -3.22 25.34
CA LEU A 117 -1.94 -3.78 24.54
C LEU A 117 -1.59 -5.01 23.69
N LEU A 118 -0.34 -5.50 23.73
CA LEU A 118 0.07 -6.74 23.06
C LEU A 118 -0.26 -8.02 23.85
N HIS A 119 -0.91 -7.89 25.00
CA HIS A 119 -0.97 -8.94 26.02
C HIS A 119 -1.74 -10.20 25.62
N ASN A 120 -2.47 -10.23 24.50
CA ASN A 120 -3.21 -11.43 24.06
C ASN A 120 -2.61 -12.17 22.86
N TRP A 121 -1.84 -11.53 21.98
CA TRP A 121 -1.28 -12.22 20.79
C TRP A 121 0.07 -12.86 21.03
N THR A 122 0.80 -12.39 22.05
CA THR A 122 2.07 -13.00 22.50
C THR A 122 1.88 -14.46 22.95
N TRP A 123 0.64 -14.83 23.30
CA TRP A 123 0.20 -16.18 23.70
C TRP A 123 -0.32 -17.04 22.55
N ALA A 124 -0.45 -16.48 21.34
CA ALA A 124 -0.83 -17.27 20.17
C ALA A 124 0.24 -18.35 19.91
N GLU A 125 -0.21 -19.52 19.48
CA GLU A 125 0.71 -20.58 19.06
C GLU A 125 1.63 -20.03 17.96
N LYS A 126 2.90 -20.43 17.98
CA LYS A 126 3.92 -19.98 17.03
C LYS A 126 4.33 -21.15 16.12
N PRO A 127 3.53 -21.50 15.09
CA PRO A 127 3.80 -22.63 14.20
C PRO A 127 5.20 -22.61 13.60
N TYR A 128 5.72 -21.42 13.27
CA TYR A 128 7.05 -21.26 12.68
C TYR A 128 8.20 -21.84 13.52
N LEU A 129 8.02 -22.05 14.83
CA LEU A 129 9.04 -22.67 15.69
C LEU A 129 9.14 -24.19 15.51
N LYS A 130 8.10 -24.83 14.94
CA LYS A 130 8.02 -26.28 14.72
C LYS A 130 8.26 -26.65 13.25
N GLU A 131 7.96 -25.75 12.32
CA GLU A 131 8.08 -25.97 10.88
C GLU A 131 9.52 -25.70 10.37
N LYS A 132 9.92 -26.37 9.28
CA LYS A 132 11.23 -26.14 8.65
C LYS A 132 11.23 -24.79 7.90
N SER A 133 12.28 -24.00 8.07
CA SER A 133 12.46 -22.75 7.35
C SER A 133 12.60 -22.98 5.84
N SER A 134 11.81 -22.27 5.04
CA SER A 134 11.93 -22.22 3.57
C SER A 134 11.74 -20.80 3.07
N ALA A 135 12.39 -20.45 1.95
CA ALA A 135 12.25 -19.16 1.30
C ALA A 135 11.92 -19.35 -0.19
N THR A 136 11.04 -18.50 -0.73
CA THR A 136 10.68 -18.48 -2.16
C THR A 136 10.60 -17.03 -2.62
N VAL A 137 11.21 -16.75 -3.76
CA VAL A 137 11.26 -15.39 -4.34
C VAL A 137 10.30 -15.29 -5.50
N TYR A 138 9.51 -14.22 -5.52
CA TYR A 138 8.55 -13.92 -6.58
C TYR A 138 8.98 -12.65 -7.33
N PHE A 139 8.85 -12.68 -8.64
CA PHE A 139 9.09 -11.54 -9.52
C PHE A 139 7.82 -11.24 -10.31
N GLN A 140 7.48 -9.95 -10.44
CA GLN A 140 6.38 -9.47 -11.29
C GLN A 140 6.63 -9.92 -12.73
N ARG A 141 5.65 -10.56 -13.37
CA ARG A 141 5.65 -10.85 -14.81
C ARG A 141 4.28 -10.53 -15.40
N ASP A 142 4.24 -10.11 -16.67
CA ASP A 142 3.05 -9.56 -17.34
C ASP A 142 1.82 -10.49 -17.40
N LYS A 143 1.99 -11.80 -17.16
CA LYS A 143 0.91 -12.80 -17.33
C LYS A 143 0.75 -13.78 -16.17
N HIS A 144 1.74 -13.85 -15.27
CA HIS A 144 1.76 -14.78 -14.13
C HIS A 144 2.47 -14.11 -12.95
N ASN A 145 2.03 -14.39 -11.72
CA ASN A 145 2.61 -13.84 -10.49
C ASN A 145 2.51 -12.31 -10.36
N ASN A 146 1.29 -11.78 -10.46
CA ASN A 146 1.03 -10.42 -10.00
C ASN A 146 1.35 -10.34 -8.49
N ILE A 147 2.31 -9.49 -8.12
CA ILE A 147 2.75 -9.32 -6.73
C ILE A 147 1.59 -8.78 -5.89
N ARG A 148 0.74 -7.91 -6.47
CA ARG A 148 -0.50 -7.44 -5.84
C ARG A 148 -1.39 -8.61 -5.44
N ASP A 149 -1.60 -9.57 -6.35
CA ASP A 149 -2.42 -10.73 -6.04
C ASP A 149 -1.80 -11.62 -4.96
N LEU A 150 -0.48 -11.73 -4.90
CA LEU A 150 0.19 -12.50 -3.83
C LEU A 150 -0.04 -11.84 -2.46
N VAL A 151 0.06 -10.51 -2.38
CA VAL A 151 -0.25 -9.74 -1.18
C VAL A 151 -1.72 -9.95 -0.78
N ARG A 152 -2.65 -9.75 -1.70
CA ARG A 152 -4.09 -9.90 -1.46
C ARG A 152 -4.47 -11.34 -1.08
N ARG A 153 -3.85 -12.34 -1.71
CA ARG A 153 -3.99 -13.76 -1.32
C ARG A 153 -3.43 -14.04 0.08
N CYS A 154 -2.35 -13.41 0.49
CA CYS A 154 -1.79 -13.55 1.84
C CYS A 154 -2.80 -13.05 2.90
N ILE A 155 -3.37 -11.87 2.69
CA ILE A 155 -4.34 -11.23 3.60
C ILE A 155 -5.67 -12.01 3.66
N SER A 156 -6.17 -12.44 2.49
CA SER A 156 -7.42 -13.21 2.41
C SER A 156 -7.34 -14.60 3.05
N ARG A 157 -6.14 -15.19 3.14
CA ARG A 157 -5.91 -16.50 3.76
C ARG A 157 -5.62 -16.45 5.26
N ALA A 158 -5.35 -15.27 5.82
CA ALA A 158 -5.11 -15.12 7.26
C ALA A 158 -6.32 -15.62 8.07
N SER A 159 -6.07 -16.28 9.19
CA SER A 159 -7.11 -16.97 9.97
C SER A 159 -7.24 -16.44 11.39
N GLN A 160 -6.15 -16.01 12.00
CA GLN A 160 -6.09 -15.59 13.40
C GLN A 160 -5.49 -14.21 13.53
N VAL A 161 -4.31 -14.00 12.95
CA VAL A 161 -3.52 -12.79 13.20
C VAL A 161 -2.76 -12.33 11.96
N LEU A 162 -2.69 -11.02 11.77
CA LEU A 162 -1.96 -10.38 10.68
C LEU A 162 -1.15 -9.21 11.23
N VAL A 163 0.16 -9.22 11.00
CA VAL A 163 1.06 -8.09 11.32
C VAL A 163 1.58 -7.50 10.02
N ILE A 164 1.44 -6.21 9.83
CA ILE A 164 1.85 -5.50 8.62
C ILE A 164 2.80 -4.38 9.01
N LEU A 165 3.97 -4.33 8.38
CA LEU A 165 4.86 -3.16 8.41
C LEU A 165 4.85 -2.53 7.00
N MET A 166 4.56 -1.24 6.92
CA MET A 166 4.47 -0.51 5.66
C MET A 166 5.05 0.91 5.78
N ASP A 167 5.61 1.43 4.70
CA ASP A 167 6.06 2.81 4.57
C ASP A 167 4.92 3.75 4.14
N VAL A 168 4.17 3.37 3.10
CA VAL A 168 3.01 4.12 2.58
C VAL A 168 1.84 3.17 2.38
N PHE A 169 0.63 3.56 2.81
CA PHE A 169 -0.56 2.74 2.65
C PHE A 169 -1.77 3.55 2.16
N THR A 170 -2.00 3.52 0.85
CA THR A 170 -3.06 4.26 0.13
C THR A 170 -3.97 3.37 -0.74
N ASP A 171 -3.63 2.08 -0.92
CA ASP A 171 -4.44 1.15 -1.72
C ASP A 171 -5.73 0.74 -0.99
N VAL A 172 -6.85 1.34 -1.40
CA VAL A 172 -8.19 1.09 -0.86
C VAL A 172 -8.59 -0.38 -1.01
N GLU A 173 -8.19 -1.08 -2.07
CA GLU A 173 -8.60 -2.48 -2.26
C GLU A 173 -7.90 -3.42 -1.30
N ILE A 174 -6.62 -3.18 -1.02
CA ILE A 174 -5.86 -3.92 0.01
C ILE A 174 -6.45 -3.60 1.39
N PHE A 175 -6.82 -2.34 1.64
CA PHE A 175 -7.49 -1.98 2.89
C PHE A 175 -8.86 -2.65 3.04
N CYS A 176 -9.62 -2.82 1.95
CA CYS A 176 -10.85 -3.61 1.94
C CYS A 176 -10.58 -5.08 2.31
N ASP A 177 -9.50 -5.69 1.81
CA ASP A 177 -9.12 -7.07 2.16
C ASP A 177 -8.78 -7.20 3.67
N ILE A 178 -8.17 -6.16 4.26
CA ILE A 178 -7.91 -6.05 5.71
C ILE A 178 -9.21 -5.92 6.49
N LEU A 179 -10.12 -5.03 6.09
CA LEU A 179 -11.43 -4.87 6.72
C LEU A 179 -12.24 -6.17 6.66
N GLU A 180 -12.19 -6.88 5.54
CA GLU A 180 -12.83 -8.19 5.38
C GLU A 180 -12.24 -9.24 6.33
N ALA A 181 -10.91 -9.26 6.48
CA ALA A 181 -10.25 -10.11 7.46
C ALA A 181 -10.71 -9.81 8.89
N ALA A 182 -10.69 -8.53 9.27
CA ALA A 182 -11.02 -8.10 10.62
C ALA A 182 -12.50 -8.29 10.97
N ASN A 183 -13.39 -7.80 10.11
CA ASN A 183 -14.81 -7.64 10.45
C ASN A 183 -15.66 -8.86 10.06
N LYS A 184 -15.24 -9.66 9.07
CA LYS A 184 -16.00 -10.85 8.63
C LYS A 184 -15.39 -12.16 9.13
N ARG A 185 -14.07 -12.22 9.30
CA ARG A 185 -13.36 -13.43 9.77
C ARG A 185 -12.88 -13.34 11.21
N GLY A 186 -12.94 -12.17 11.84
CA GLY A 186 -12.45 -11.98 13.21
C GLY A 186 -10.93 -12.05 13.32
N VAL A 187 -10.20 -11.82 12.22
CA VAL A 187 -8.75 -11.77 12.22
C VAL A 187 -8.29 -10.53 12.96
N PHE A 188 -7.32 -10.70 13.84
CA PHE A 188 -6.70 -9.64 14.60
C PHE A 188 -5.55 -9.00 13.81
N ILE A 189 -5.59 -7.69 13.58
CA ILE A 189 -4.68 -7.03 12.64
C ILE A 189 -3.90 -5.89 13.29
N CYS A 190 -2.58 -5.91 13.18
CA CYS A 190 -1.70 -4.83 13.64
C CYS A 190 -0.97 -4.26 12.44
N VAL A 191 -1.15 -2.96 12.19
CA VAL A 191 -0.47 -2.22 11.13
C VAL A 191 0.51 -1.25 11.79
N LEU A 192 1.79 -1.46 11.53
CA LEU A 192 2.87 -0.54 11.83
C LEU A 192 3.14 0.27 10.57
N LEU A 193 2.85 1.56 10.63
CA LEU A 193 2.96 2.48 9.50
C LEU A 193 4.04 3.51 9.79
N ASP A 194 4.99 3.70 8.87
CA ASP A 194 5.93 4.81 8.96
C ASP A 194 5.19 6.13 9.17
N GLN A 195 5.72 7.00 10.04
CA GLN A 195 5.09 8.29 10.33
C GLN A 195 4.73 9.05 9.04
N GLY A 196 5.62 9.04 8.04
CA GLY A 196 5.41 9.77 6.79
C GLY A 196 4.21 9.26 6.00
N GLY A 197 3.82 7.99 6.17
CA GLY A 197 2.66 7.37 5.55
C GLY A 197 1.34 7.63 6.28
N VAL A 198 1.36 8.14 7.51
CA VAL A 198 0.15 8.31 8.34
C VAL A 198 -0.85 9.30 7.72
N LYS A 199 -0.35 10.42 7.19
CA LYS A 199 -1.23 11.44 6.61
C LYS A 199 -1.95 10.93 5.33
N PRO A 200 -1.24 10.36 4.32
CA PRO A 200 -1.90 9.74 3.18
C PRO A 200 -2.89 8.62 3.57
N PHE A 201 -2.55 7.82 4.58
CA PHE A 201 -3.45 6.78 5.09
C PHE A 201 -4.73 7.36 5.72
N GLN A 202 -4.63 8.45 6.47
CA GLN A 202 -5.78 9.14 7.03
C GLN A 202 -6.67 9.71 5.92
N GLU A 203 -6.07 10.33 4.90
CA GLU A 203 -6.82 10.83 3.73
C GLU A 203 -7.60 9.71 3.03
N MET A 204 -6.98 8.54 2.85
CA MET A 204 -7.65 7.34 2.31
C MET A 204 -8.83 6.92 3.21
N CYS A 205 -8.63 6.88 4.53
CA CYS A 205 -9.69 6.51 5.48
C CYS A 205 -10.86 7.50 5.46
N ASP A 206 -10.58 8.80 5.35
CA ASP A 206 -11.60 9.85 5.29
C ASP A 206 -12.42 9.76 3.99
N LYS A 207 -11.74 9.57 2.85
CA LYS A 207 -12.38 9.34 1.53
C LYS A 207 -13.24 8.07 1.54
N ALA A 208 -12.76 7.02 2.20
CA ALA A 208 -13.47 5.77 2.37
C ALA A 208 -14.50 5.81 3.51
N GLN A 209 -14.67 6.92 4.23
CA GLN A 209 -15.60 7.06 5.36
C GLN A 209 -15.45 5.93 6.39
N ILE A 210 -14.21 5.69 6.81
CA ILE A 210 -13.87 4.71 7.85
C ILE A 210 -14.16 5.33 9.22
N CYS A 211 -14.57 4.50 10.17
CA CYS A 211 -15.00 4.90 11.51
C CYS A 211 -14.46 3.89 12.51
N ASP A 212 -14.39 4.25 13.79
CA ASP A 212 -13.86 3.40 14.86
C ASP A 212 -14.54 2.02 14.93
N THR A 213 -15.83 1.95 14.57
CA THR A 213 -16.58 0.70 14.50
C THR A 213 -16.03 -0.30 13.49
N HIS A 214 -15.38 0.18 12.43
CA HIS A 214 -14.73 -0.64 11.40
C HIS A 214 -13.34 -1.14 11.83
N LEU A 215 -12.75 -0.55 12.87
CA LEU A 215 -11.38 -0.80 13.33
C LEU A 215 -11.31 -1.60 14.63
N LYS A 216 -12.41 -2.20 15.09
CA LYS A 216 -12.46 -2.94 16.38
C LYS A 216 -11.38 -4.01 16.53
N ASN A 217 -11.04 -4.71 15.45
CA ASN A 217 -10.01 -5.76 15.41
C ASN A 217 -8.72 -5.30 14.69
N ILE A 218 -8.57 -3.99 14.45
CA ILE A 218 -7.45 -3.40 13.72
C ILE A 218 -6.76 -2.36 14.59
N SER A 219 -5.49 -2.58 14.92
CA SER A 219 -4.63 -1.60 15.59
C SER A 219 -3.67 -0.98 14.58
N ILE A 220 -3.86 0.29 14.25
CA ILE A 220 -2.92 1.06 13.41
C ILE A 220 -2.02 1.87 14.33
N ARG A 221 -0.70 1.76 14.17
CA ARG A 221 0.29 2.48 14.97
C ARG A 221 1.33 3.11 14.07
N SER A 222 1.68 4.35 14.39
CA SER A 222 2.82 5.01 13.76
C SER A 222 4.13 4.49 14.35
N VAL A 223 5.11 4.27 13.47
CA VAL A 223 6.49 3.94 13.82
C VAL A 223 7.42 4.96 13.18
N GLU A 224 8.50 5.28 13.88
CA GLU A 224 9.51 6.23 13.44
C GLU A 224 10.87 5.53 13.38
N GLY A 225 11.65 5.84 12.36
CA GLY A 225 13.03 5.37 12.29
C GLY A 225 13.95 6.13 13.24
N LYS A 226 15.24 5.91 13.07
CA LYS A 226 16.23 6.51 13.97
C LYS A 226 16.32 8.03 13.77
N VAL A 227 16.51 8.78 14.86
CA VAL A 227 16.81 10.21 14.78
C VAL A 227 18.28 10.42 14.44
N TYR A 228 18.54 11.11 13.33
CA TYR A 228 19.86 11.52 12.88
C TYR A 228 20.06 13.02 13.11
N ARG A 229 21.32 13.44 13.33
CA ARG A 229 21.70 14.85 13.44
C ARG A 229 22.62 15.21 12.28
N ALA A 230 22.21 16.17 11.47
CA ALA A 230 23.00 16.70 10.36
C ALA A 230 24.15 17.59 10.86
N LYS A 231 25.15 17.85 10.00
CA LYS A 231 26.26 18.77 10.28
C LYS A 231 25.80 20.18 10.69
N SER A 232 24.63 20.61 10.20
CA SER A 232 23.97 21.87 10.56
C SER A 232 23.35 21.90 11.97
N GLY A 233 23.42 20.80 12.74
CA GLY A 233 22.76 20.65 14.04
C GLY A 233 21.28 20.25 13.96
N ARG A 234 20.65 20.37 12.78
CA ARG A 234 19.26 19.94 12.53
C ARG A 234 19.11 18.44 12.75
N LYS A 235 18.00 18.04 13.38
CA LYS A 235 17.61 16.63 13.54
C LYS A 235 16.61 16.25 12.45
N PHE A 236 16.68 15.02 11.98
CA PHE A 236 15.66 14.42 11.12
C PHE A 236 15.47 12.96 11.51
N VAL A 237 14.27 12.45 11.29
CA VAL A 237 13.92 11.04 11.54
C VAL A 237 14.16 10.26 10.26
N GLY A 238 14.84 9.12 10.34
CA GLY A 238 15.00 8.20 9.22
C GLY A 238 13.67 7.55 8.86
N GLN A 239 13.44 7.34 7.58
CA GLN A 239 12.26 6.65 7.09
C GLN A 239 12.42 5.13 7.24
N ILE A 240 11.37 4.44 7.68
CA ILE A 240 11.30 2.98 7.67
C ILE A 240 11.01 2.52 6.24
N GLN A 241 11.92 1.74 5.65
CA GLN A 241 11.79 1.23 4.28
C GLN A 241 11.42 -0.26 4.25
N GLU A 242 11.55 -0.95 5.38
CA GLU A 242 11.16 -2.34 5.51
C GLU A 242 9.66 -2.52 5.32
N LYS A 243 9.29 -3.51 4.51
CA LYS A 243 7.90 -3.86 4.24
C LYS A 243 7.73 -5.36 4.35
N PHE A 244 6.80 -5.76 5.21
CA PHE A 244 6.45 -7.17 5.32
C PHE A 244 5.06 -7.37 5.90
N ILE A 245 4.52 -8.55 5.63
CA ILE A 245 3.28 -9.07 6.20
C ILE A 245 3.60 -10.40 6.86
N ILE A 246 3.27 -10.54 8.14
CA ILE A 246 3.32 -11.81 8.87
C ILE A 246 1.89 -12.29 9.04
N SER A 247 1.58 -13.46 8.49
CA SER A 247 0.26 -14.08 8.56
C SER A 247 0.31 -15.32 9.44
N ASP A 248 -0.56 -15.36 10.46
CA ASP A 248 -0.79 -16.47 11.38
C ASP A 248 0.47 -17.04 12.05
N TRP A 249 1.51 -16.23 12.24
CA TRP A 249 2.83 -16.67 12.71
C TRP A 249 3.37 -17.88 11.91
N ARG A 250 3.08 -17.92 10.61
CA ARG A 250 3.41 -19.05 9.75
C ARG A 250 4.13 -18.62 8.48
N VAL A 251 3.65 -17.56 7.85
CA VAL A 251 4.19 -17.09 6.58
C VAL A 251 4.57 -15.62 6.71
N VAL A 252 5.74 -15.28 6.17
CA VAL A 252 6.17 -13.89 5.99
C VAL A 252 6.24 -13.60 4.50
N LEU A 253 5.55 -12.54 4.08
CA LEU A 253 5.71 -11.95 2.75
C LEU A 253 6.47 -10.64 2.91
N SER A 254 7.65 -10.52 2.30
CA SER A 254 8.45 -9.29 2.32
C SER A 254 8.94 -8.96 0.91
N GLY A 255 9.08 -7.69 0.60
CA GLY A 255 9.56 -7.24 -0.70
C GLY A 255 9.38 -5.74 -0.91
N SER A 256 9.48 -5.32 -2.16
CA SER A 256 9.46 -3.92 -2.58
C SER A 256 8.11 -3.46 -3.14
N TYR A 257 7.02 -4.20 -2.86
CA TYR A 257 5.68 -3.82 -3.31
C TYR A 257 5.34 -2.41 -2.78
N ARG A 258 4.77 -1.59 -3.66
CA ARG A 258 4.31 -0.22 -3.40
C ARG A 258 2.90 -0.12 -3.92
#